data_AF-A0A553K0M8-F1
#
_entry.id   AF-A0A553K0M8-F1
#
_cell.length_a   1.000
_cell.length_b   1.000
_cell.length_c   1.000
_cell.angle_alpha   90.00
_cell.angle_beta   90.00
_cell.angle_gamma   90.00
#
_symmetry.space_group_name_H-M   'P 1'
#
loop_
_entity.id
_entity.type
_entity.pdbx_description
1 polymer ?
#
loop_
_entity_poly.entity_id
_entity_poly.type
_entity_poly.pdbx_seq_one_letter_code
_entity_poly.pdbx_strand_id
1 'polypeptide(L)'
;MSTEEMDHVEREADLAWELYEALPTHPEVPRLALRVLAASPQRSGMRILLARHHEALDEFDAAREVLLDLAGRQDQQFVNAARALRDLAITMRDHDEALRWAEVVLRHEQEDWYDHMRLGVATTLATDLETGWRRMDDAVDMCARTDPDSLPYAYTHRALFLLVTYAPVPRFLDAAQRALEANPADEFLTHALAYAYLHEYRLDDAEQHLLGILRADPTDEIAPSLLKMTRTVQAQLEKHEVTVELLRQQGLMELAWGHMRAKEAGTTLADALAALDDLLPDALRAALHPPADRRTAAESHGSPEVAAWHDGQQAGTGALWGEGNTFRLLSAAEVAAMDDAIERDPEAFPQWDADGSYYLQVLTDDVGSYLIEGPRGALYRRSADGDVEIAPSVADWFWDRVADFGGADARPAALRSSH
;
A
#
# COMPACT_ATOMS: atom_id res chain seq x y z
N MET A 1 -13.90 -13.51 -45.69
CA MET A 1 -14.93 -13.44 -44.65
C MET A 1 -16.17 -12.84 -45.29
N SER A 2 -17.31 -13.51 -45.18
CA SER A 2 -18.60 -12.97 -45.63
C SER A 2 -19.06 -11.83 -44.69
N THR A 3 -20.01 -11.01 -45.12
CA THR A 3 -20.57 -9.93 -44.27
C THR A 3 -21.19 -10.48 -42.99
N GLU A 4 -21.89 -11.63 -43.06
CA GLU A 4 -22.47 -12.28 -41.88
C GLU A 4 -21.42 -12.83 -40.90
N GLU A 5 -20.30 -13.34 -41.41
CA GLU A 5 -19.17 -13.78 -40.57
C GLU A 5 -18.50 -12.58 -39.87
N MET A 6 -18.39 -11.44 -40.55
CA MET A 6 -17.83 -10.22 -39.98
C MET A 6 -18.73 -9.65 -38.86
N ASP A 7 -20.05 -9.61 -39.09
CA ASP A 7 -21.04 -9.17 -38.10
C ASP A 7 -21.09 -10.10 -36.88
N HIS A 8 -20.77 -11.39 -37.05
CA HIS A 8 -20.68 -12.33 -35.94
C HIS A 8 -19.41 -12.10 -35.10
N VAL A 9 -18.26 -11.91 -35.74
CA VAL A 9 -16.99 -11.65 -35.04
C VAL A 9 -17.04 -10.34 -34.25
N GLU A 10 -17.72 -9.31 -34.77
CA GLU A 10 -17.91 -8.04 -34.07
C GLU A 10 -18.80 -8.20 -32.83
N ARG A 11 -19.95 -8.87 -32.97
CA ARG A 11 -20.82 -9.18 -31.82
C ARG A 11 -20.14 -9.98 -30.71
N GLU A 12 -19.26 -10.92 -31.07
CA GLU A 12 -18.49 -11.66 -30.05
C GLU A 12 -17.43 -10.80 -29.37
N ALA A 13 -16.83 -9.86 -30.08
CA ALA A 13 -15.87 -8.92 -29.51
C ALA A 13 -16.57 -7.96 -28.53
N ASP A 14 -17.73 -7.42 -28.90
CA ASP A 14 -18.53 -6.53 -28.05
C ASP A 14 -19.00 -7.27 -26.80
N LEU A 15 -19.55 -8.48 -26.95
CA LEU A 15 -19.97 -9.29 -25.82
C LEU A 15 -18.81 -9.63 -24.87
N ALA A 16 -17.61 -9.86 -25.39
CA ALA A 16 -16.44 -10.12 -24.56
C ALA A 16 -16.07 -8.90 -23.70
N TRP A 17 -16.16 -7.69 -24.26
CA TRP A 17 -15.93 -6.44 -23.52
C TRP A 17 -17.04 -6.17 -22.51
N GLU A 18 -18.31 -6.26 -22.92
CA GLU A 18 -19.46 -6.07 -22.01
C GLU A 18 -19.40 -7.05 -20.83
N LEU A 19 -19.02 -8.30 -21.10
CA LEU A 19 -18.89 -9.30 -20.06
C LEU A 19 -17.72 -9.01 -19.12
N TYR A 20 -16.59 -8.55 -19.65
CA TYR A 20 -15.46 -8.12 -18.83
C TYR A 20 -15.80 -6.91 -17.96
N GLU A 21 -16.50 -5.92 -18.51
CA GLU A 21 -16.96 -4.76 -17.74
C GLU A 21 -17.92 -5.15 -16.61
N ALA A 22 -18.76 -6.17 -16.82
CA ALA A 22 -19.69 -6.68 -15.81
C ALA A 22 -19.03 -7.62 -14.79
N LEU A 23 -18.14 -8.51 -15.24
CA LEU A 23 -17.42 -9.47 -14.41
C LEU A 23 -16.05 -9.82 -15.05
N PRO A 24 -14.98 -9.09 -14.69
CA PRO A 24 -13.66 -9.24 -15.30
C PRO A 24 -13.10 -10.67 -15.27
N THR A 25 -13.45 -11.44 -14.23
CA THR A 25 -12.99 -12.82 -13.99
C THR A 25 -13.86 -13.89 -14.64
N HIS A 26 -14.88 -13.52 -15.42
CA HIS A 26 -15.80 -14.50 -16.00
C HIS A 26 -15.08 -15.39 -17.05
N PRO A 27 -15.18 -16.74 -16.97
CA PRO A 27 -14.40 -17.67 -17.81
C PRO A 27 -14.75 -17.60 -19.31
N GLU A 28 -15.91 -17.04 -19.66
CA GLU A 28 -16.29 -16.82 -21.06
C GLU A 28 -15.55 -15.65 -21.72
N VAL A 29 -15.01 -14.69 -20.97
CA VAL A 29 -14.22 -13.56 -21.52
C VAL A 29 -13.06 -14.08 -22.38
N PRO A 30 -12.15 -14.94 -21.87
CA PRO A 30 -11.05 -15.45 -22.68
C PRO A 30 -11.53 -16.37 -23.80
N ARG A 31 -12.62 -17.12 -23.59
CA ARG A 31 -13.20 -17.99 -24.63
C ARG A 31 -13.68 -17.19 -25.84
N LEU A 32 -14.39 -16.08 -25.60
CA LEU A 32 -14.87 -15.19 -26.66
C LEU A 32 -13.71 -14.47 -27.34
N ALA A 33 -12.78 -13.90 -26.57
CA ALA A 33 -11.62 -13.19 -27.09
C ALA A 33 -10.74 -14.10 -27.98
N LEU A 34 -10.47 -15.34 -27.56
CA LEU A 34 -9.71 -16.31 -28.34
C LEU A 34 -10.43 -16.74 -29.63
N ARG A 35 -11.76 -16.85 -29.63
CA ARG A 35 -12.55 -17.15 -30.84
C ARG A 35 -12.48 -16.01 -31.84
N VAL A 36 -12.59 -14.77 -31.37
CA VAL A 36 -12.41 -13.57 -32.21
C VAL A 36 -10.99 -13.53 -32.77
N LEU A 37 -9.96 -13.81 -31.97
CA LEU A 37 -8.57 -13.84 -32.42
C LEU A 37 -8.28 -14.99 -33.41
N ALA A 38 -8.95 -16.14 -33.27
CA ALA A 38 -8.83 -17.23 -34.25
C ALA A 38 -9.38 -16.83 -35.62
N ALA A 39 -10.48 -16.06 -35.66
CA ALA A 39 -11.07 -15.56 -36.89
C ALA A 39 -10.36 -14.29 -37.42
N SER A 40 -9.78 -13.47 -36.55
CA SER A 40 -9.12 -12.20 -36.87
C SER A 40 -7.89 -11.97 -35.98
N PRO A 41 -6.75 -12.64 -36.26
CA PRO A 41 -5.56 -12.60 -35.42
C PRO A 41 -4.94 -11.21 -35.25
N GLN A 42 -5.28 -10.25 -36.09
CA GLN A 42 -4.80 -8.87 -36.05
C GLN A 42 -5.57 -7.96 -35.08
N ARG A 43 -6.65 -8.44 -34.43
CA ARG A 43 -7.42 -7.62 -33.48
C ARG A 43 -6.70 -7.47 -32.14
N SER A 44 -5.79 -6.51 -32.07
CA SER A 44 -5.02 -6.17 -30.86
C SER A 44 -5.90 -5.84 -29.64
N GLY A 45 -7.08 -5.24 -29.83
CA GLY A 45 -8.02 -4.99 -28.73
C GLY A 45 -8.42 -6.25 -27.96
N MET A 46 -8.55 -7.40 -28.62
CA MET A 46 -8.85 -8.68 -27.95
C MET A 46 -7.65 -9.23 -27.19
N ARG A 47 -6.42 -8.91 -27.60
CA ARG A 47 -5.22 -9.25 -26.80
C ARG A 47 -5.12 -8.41 -25.55
N ILE A 48 -5.42 -7.11 -25.66
CA ILE A 48 -5.51 -6.23 -24.49
C ILE A 48 -6.57 -6.75 -23.52
N LEU A 49 -7.74 -7.17 -24.02
CA LEU A 49 -8.78 -7.79 -23.21
C LEU A 49 -8.30 -9.07 -22.51
N LEU A 50 -7.58 -9.96 -23.22
CA LEU A 50 -6.99 -11.16 -22.60
C LEU A 50 -5.98 -10.80 -21.50
N ALA A 51 -5.09 -9.84 -21.75
CA ALA A 51 -4.14 -9.40 -20.74
C ALA A 51 -4.85 -8.86 -19.49
N ARG A 52 -5.89 -8.02 -19.67
CA ARG A 52 -6.71 -7.49 -18.58
C ARG A 52 -7.48 -8.58 -17.82
N HIS A 53 -7.95 -9.61 -18.52
CA HIS A 53 -8.59 -10.76 -17.88
C HIS A 53 -7.60 -11.54 -17.01
N HIS A 54 -6.38 -11.78 -17.50
CA HIS A 54 -5.32 -12.40 -16.71
C HIS A 54 -4.93 -11.54 -15.50
N GLU A 55 -4.81 -10.22 -15.68
CA GLU A 55 -4.58 -9.29 -14.57
C GLU A 55 -5.70 -9.37 -13.52
N ALA A 56 -6.97 -9.44 -13.93
CA ALA A 56 -8.10 -9.57 -13.00
C ALA A 56 -8.15 -10.92 -12.25
N LEU A 57 -7.41 -11.92 -12.71
CA LEU A 57 -7.23 -13.23 -12.06
C LEU A 57 -5.92 -13.32 -11.25
N ASP A 58 -5.18 -12.22 -11.13
CA ASP A 58 -3.83 -12.15 -10.56
C ASP A 58 -2.80 -13.04 -11.31
N GLU A 59 -3.07 -13.38 -12.57
CA GLU A 59 -2.19 -14.15 -13.46
C GLU A 59 -1.22 -13.20 -14.19
N PHE A 60 -0.43 -12.43 -13.42
CA PHE A 60 0.34 -11.31 -13.95
C PHE A 60 1.39 -11.69 -15.00
N ASP A 61 2.04 -12.86 -14.87
CA ASP A 61 3.02 -13.33 -15.86
C ASP A 61 2.35 -13.59 -17.22
N ALA A 62 1.15 -14.16 -17.23
CA ALA A 62 0.39 -14.40 -18.45
C ALA A 62 -0.08 -13.09 -19.08
N ALA A 63 -0.54 -12.13 -18.26
CA ALA A 63 -0.89 -10.79 -18.72
C ALA A 63 0.33 -10.10 -19.37
N ARG A 64 1.49 -10.16 -18.71
CA ARG A 64 2.75 -9.58 -19.18
C ARG A 64 3.21 -10.21 -20.50
N GLU A 65 3.14 -11.53 -20.64
CA GLU A 65 3.51 -12.23 -21.88
C GLU A 65 2.66 -11.75 -23.08
N VAL A 66 1.34 -11.65 -22.90
CA VAL A 66 0.42 -11.17 -23.94
C VAL A 66 0.73 -9.73 -24.34
N LEU A 67 1.02 -8.86 -23.37
CA LEU A 67 1.35 -7.46 -23.64
C LEU A 67 2.72 -7.28 -24.28
N LEU A 68 3.72 -8.08 -23.90
CA LEU A 68 5.05 -8.08 -24.53
C LEU A 68 4.98 -8.56 -25.99
N ASP A 69 4.19 -9.59 -26.31
CA ASP A 69 3.92 -9.99 -27.70
C ASP A 69 3.30 -8.83 -28.49
N LEU A 70 2.33 -8.13 -27.89
CA LEU A 70 1.69 -6.99 -28.55
C LEU A 70 2.67 -5.83 -28.79
N ALA A 71 3.50 -5.48 -27.79
CA ALA A 71 4.53 -4.46 -27.91
C ALA A 71 5.63 -4.85 -28.91
N GLY A 72 5.96 -6.14 -29.04
CA GLY A 72 6.94 -6.64 -29.99
C GLY A 72 6.58 -6.41 -31.46
N ARG A 73 5.29 -6.20 -31.78
CA ARG A 73 4.80 -5.98 -33.14
C ARG A 73 5.08 -4.59 -33.70
N GLN A 74 5.35 -3.61 -32.82
CA GLN A 74 5.66 -2.23 -33.21
C GLN A 74 4.61 -1.62 -34.17
N ASP A 75 3.33 -1.96 -33.97
CA ASP A 75 2.21 -1.44 -34.77
C ASP A 75 1.52 -0.25 -34.08
N GLN A 76 0.40 0.20 -34.62
CA GLN A 76 -0.38 1.32 -34.07
C GLN A 76 -0.86 1.14 -32.60
N GLN A 77 -0.79 -0.08 -32.06
CA GLN A 77 -1.15 -0.39 -30.67
C GLN A 77 0.06 -0.50 -29.75
N PHE A 78 1.27 -0.30 -30.27
CA PHE A 78 2.50 -0.35 -29.49
C PHE A 78 2.44 0.53 -28.24
N VAL A 79 2.02 1.78 -28.37
CA VAL A 79 1.97 2.73 -27.24
C VAL A 79 0.94 2.28 -26.20
N ASN A 80 -0.22 1.77 -26.63
CA ASN A 80 -1.24 1.23 -25.71
C ASN A 80 -0.74 -0.01 -24.97
N ALA A 81 0.01 -0.89 -25.64
CA ALA A 81 0.65 -2.04 -25.00
C ALA A 81 1.71 -1.60 -23.99
N ALA A 82 2.53 -0.59 -24.33
CA ALA A 82 3.52 -0.02 -23.43
C ALA A 82 2.89 0.66 -22.20
N ARG A 83 1.76 1.37 -22.37
CA ARG A 83 0.96 1.92 -21.25
C ARG A 83 0.45 0.80 -20.34
N ALA A 84 -0.13 -0.25 -20.93
CA ALA A 84 -0.60 -1.41 -20.18
C ALA A 84 0.53 -2.15 -19.45
N LEU A 85 1.72 -2.28 -20.05
CA LEU A 85 2.91 -2.86 -19.40
C LEU A 85 3.41 -2.01 -18.24
N ARG A 86 3.43 -0.68 -18.39
CA ARG A 86 3.74 0.25 -17.29
C ARG A 86 2.75 0.06 -16.14
N ASP A 87 1.46 0.02 -16.45
CA ASP A 87 0.41 -0.05 -15.43
C ASP A 87 0.42 -1.42 -14.73
N LEU A 88 0.59 -2.50 -15.47
CA LEU A 88 0.78 -3.85 -14.93
C LEU A 88 2.02 -3.94 -14.04
N ALA A 89 3.15 -3.34 -14.45
CA ALA A 89 4.36 -3.32 -13.63
C ALA A 89 4.17 -2.55 -12.31
N ILE A 90 3.38 -1.48 -12.30
CA ILE A 90 3.00 -0.77 -11.06
C ILE A 90 2.15 -1.67 -10.17
N THR A 91 1.19 -2.42 -10.73
CA THR A 91 0.38 -3.40 -10.01
C THR A 91 1.26 -4.50 -9.39
N MET A 92 2.19 -5.04 -10.17
CA MET A 92 3.17 -6.05 -9.75
C MET A 92 4.27 -5.50 -8.83
N ARG A 93 4.30 -4.18 -8.59
CA ARG A 93 5.34 -3.49 -7.81
C ARG A 93 6.76 -3.62 -8.38
N ASP A 94 6.90 -3.93 -9.67
CA ASP A 94 8.17 -3.81 -10.40
C ASP A 94 8.35 -2.36 -10.87
N HIS A 95 8.76 -1.50 -9.93
CA HIS A 95 8.88 -0.06 -10.16
C HIS A 95 9.93 0.29 -11.23
N ASP A 96 10.98 -0.52 -11.36
CA ASP A 96 12.01 -0.33 -12.39
C ASP A 96 11.45 -0.63 -13.79
N GLU A 97 10.67 -1.72 -13.94
CA GLU A 97 9.98 -2.00 -15.19
C GLU A 97 8.93 -0.93 -15.52
N ALA A 98 8.16 -0.50 -14.52
CA ALA A 98 7.21 0.59 -14.68
C ALA A 98 7.87 1.87 -15.21
N LEU A 99 9.03 2.25 -14.64
CA LEU A 99 9.79 3.41 -15.08
C LEU A 99 10.27 3.25 -16.53
N ARG A 100 10.86 2.09 -16.87
CA ARG A 100 11.30 1.81 -18.24
C ARG A 100 10.16 1.95 -19.25
N TRP A 101 8.99 1.40 -18.96
CA TRP A 101 7.83 1.50 -19.86
C TRP A 101 7.25 2.91 -19.93
N ALA A 102 7.20 3.65 -18.81
CA ALA A 102 6.78 5.05 -18.81
C ALA A 102 7.67 5.93 -19.72
N GLU A 103 8.99 5.71 -19.68
CA GLU A 103 9.93 6.37 -20.60
C GLU A 103 9.76 5.94 -22.06
N VAL A 104 9.43 4.68 -22.31
CA VAL A 104 9.11 4.19 -23.67
C VAL A 104 7.87 4.88 -24.22
N VAL A 105 6.80 4.98 -23.43
CA VAL A 105 5.55 5.67 -23.82
C VAL A 105 5.85 7.11 -24.23
N LEU A 106 6.52 7.88 -23.36
CA LEU A 106 6.81 9.29 -23.66
C LEU A 106 7.80 9.50 -24.81
N ARG A 107 8.65 8.53 -25.15
CA ARG A 107 9.48 8.64 -26.36
C ARG A 107 8.66 8.57 -27.65
N HIS A 108 7.52 7.88 -27.63
CA HIS A 108 6.66 7.70 -28.80
C HIS A 108 5.51 8.72 -28.85
N GLU A 109 5.01 9.16 -27.70
CA GLU A 109 3.91 10.10 -27.58
C GLU A 109 4.21 11.12 -26.46
N GLN A 110 4.42 12.39 -26.82
CA GLN A 110 4.94 13.40 -25.89
C GLN A 110 3.88 14.37 -25.33
N GLU A 111 2.65 14.32 -25.83
CA GLU A 111 1.66 15.38 -25.58
C GLU A 111 0.54 15.00 -24.60
N ASP A 112 0.52 13.76 -24.09
CA ASP A 112 -0.48 13.33 -23.11
C ASP A 112 -0.04 13.65 -21.67
N TRP A 113 -0.77 14.58 -21.03
CA TRP A 113 -0.53 14.99 -19.65
C TRP A 113 -0.60 13.80 -18.68
N TYR A 114 -1.45 12.80 -18.95
CA TYR A 114 -1.61 11.65 -18.06
C TYR A 114 -0.37 10.76 -18.08
N ASP A 115 0.23 10.55 -19.25
CA ASP A 115 1.48 9.79 -19.36
C ASP A 115 2.67 10.49 -18.68
N HIS A 116 2.73 11.83 -18.73
CA HIS A 116 3.72 12.59 -17.94
C HIS A 116 3.51 12.41 -16.45
N MET A 117 2.26 12.42 -15.98
CA MET A 117 1.93 12.16 -14.58
C MET A 117 2.34 10.75 -14.16
N ARG A 118 2.05 9.73 -14.99
CA ARG A 118 2.43 8.33 -14.74
C ARG A 118 3.95 8.13 -14.76
N LEU A 119 4.69 8.86 -15.60
CA LEU A 119 6.16 8.88 -15.49
C LEU A 119 6.61 9.49 -14.15
N GLY A 120 5.94 10.55 -13.69
CA GLY A 120 6.18 11.10 -12.35
C GLY A 120 6.02 10.05 -11.26
N VAL A 121 4.93 9.28 -11.29
CA VAL A 121 4.68 8.14 -10.37
C VAL A 121 5.79 7.12 -10.42
N ALA A 122 6.10 6.60 -11.61
CA ALA A 122 7.13 5.58 -11.76
C ALA A 122 8.52 6.09 -11.31
N THR A 123 8.83 7.36 -11.57
CA THR A 123 10.06 8.01 -11.10
C THR A 123 10.13 8.04 -9.58
N THR A 124 9.05 8.47 -8.92
CA THR A 124 8.98 8.54 -7.45
C THR A 124 9.09 7.15 -6.81
N LEU A 125 8.43 6.14 -7.38
CA LEU A 125 8.46 4.79 -6.84
C LEU A 125 9.82 4.10 -7.03
N ALA A 126 10.50 4.33 -8.16
CA ALA A 126 11.75 3.65 -8.50
C ALA A 126 13.03 4.39 -8.04
N THR A 127 13.02 5.73 -8.01
CA THR A 127 14.27 6.50 -7.95
C THR A 127 14.21 7.76 -7.07
N ASP A 128 13.75 8.89 -7.61
CA ASP A 128 13.83 10.22 -7.00
C ASP A 128 12.43 10.79 -6.73
N LEU A 129 12.11 10.93 -5.44
CA LEU A 129 10.82 11.42 -4.99
C LEU A 129 10.49 12.81 -5.51
N GLU A 130 11.40 13.77 -5.32
CA GLU A 130 11.13 15.18 -5.56
C GLU A 130 11.04 15.46 -7.06
N THR A 131 11.87 14.78 -7.86
CA THR A 131 11.75 14.86 -9.33
C THR A 131 10.44 14.25 -9.81
N GLY A 132 10.04 13.09 -9.30
CA GLY A 132 8.77 12.47 -9.71
C GLY A 132 7.55 13.29 -9.29
N TRP A 133 7.54 13.85 -8.08
CA TRP A 133 6.48 14.74 -7.61
C TRP A 133 6.38 16.04 -8.41
N ARG A 134 7.52 16.65 -8.77
CA ARG A 134 7.53 17.82 -9.66
C ARG A 134 6.95 17.50 -11.03
N ARG A 135 7.26 16.33 -11.59
CA ARG A 135 6.66 15.87 -12.85
C ARG A 135 5.14 15.72 -12.76
N MET A 136 4.61 15.28 -11.62
CA MET A 136 3.16 15.24 -11.41
C MET A 136 2.54 16.64 -11.39
N ASP A 137 3.22 17.63 -10.78
CA ASP A 137 2.79 19.03 -10.80
C ASP A 137 2.81 19.59 -12.24
N ASP A 138 3.91 19.38 -12.95
CA ASP A 138 4.09 19.83 -14.34
C ASP A 138 3.03 19.21 -15.27
N ALA A 139 2.61 17.97 -15.00
CA ALA A 139 1.55 17.28 -15.73
C ALA A 139 0.17 17.90 -15.49
N VAL A 140 -0.15 18.32 -14.26
CA VAL A 140 -1.38 19.08 -13.99
C VAL A 140 -1.35 20.43 -14.72
N ASP A 141 -0.22 21.13 -14.68
CA ASP A 141 -0.02 22.38 -15.41
C ASP A 141 -0.14 22.20 -16.93
N MET A 142 0.30 21.05 -17.45
CA MET A 142 0.13 20.67 -18.85
C MET A 142 -1.35 20.46 -19.17
N CYS A 143 -2.07 19.65 -18.38
CA CYS A 143 -3.51 19.42 -18.53
C CYS A 143 -4.28 20.74 -18.58
N ALA A 144 -4.00 21.67 -17.66
CA ALA A 144 -4.65 22.98 -17.64
C ALA A 144 -4.46 23.81 -18.92
N ARG A 145 -3.40 23.55 -19.70
CA ARG A 145 -3.12 24.22 -20.99
C ARG A 145 -3.66 23.47 -22.20
N THR A 146 -3.59 22.15 -22.19
CA THR A 146 -3.85 21.31 -23.38
C THR A 146 -5.21 20.64 -23.36
N ASP A 147 -5.73 20.33 -22.18
CA ASP A 147 -7.02 19.67 -21.96
C ASP A 147 -7.68 20.14 -20.65
N PRO A 148 -8.18 21.40 -20.61
CA PRO A 148 -8.72 21.99 -19.39
C PRO A 148 -9.97 21.28 -18.85
N ASP A 149 -10.72 20.59 -19.71
CA ASP A 149 -11.93 19.87 -19.32
C ASP A 149 -11.60 18.64 -18.44
N SER A 150 -10.40 18.07 -18.61
CA SER A 150 -9.88 16.98 -17.77
C SER A 150 -9.17 17.46 -16.50
N LEU A 151 -9.10 18.78 -16.24
CA LEU A 151 -8.35 19.30 -15.10
C LEU A 151 -8.85 18.79 -13.72
N PRO A 152 -10.16 18.65 -13.45
CA PRO A 152 -10.63 18.00 -12.22
C PRO A 152 -10.07 16.59 -12.04
N TYR A 153 -10.02 15.81 -13.13
CA TYR A 153 -9.49 14.45 -13.15
C TYR A 153 -7.97 14.44 -12.89
N ALA A 154 -7.23 15.39 -13.46
CA ALA A 154 -5.81 15.56 -13.19
C ALA A 154 -5.52 15.91 -11.72
N TYR A 155 -6.35 16.75 -11.07
CA TYR A 155 -6.21 17.04 -9.64
C TYR A 155 -6.43 15.79 -8.77
N THR A 156 -7.48 15.02 -9.06
CA THR A 156 -7.75 13.75 -8.37
C THR A 156 -6.56 12.80 -8.47
N HIS A 157 -6.06 12.54 -9.68
CA HIS A 157 -4.92 11.64 -9.88
C HIS A 157 -3.66 12.13 -9.20
N ARG A 158 -3.38 13.44 -9.24
CA ARG A 158 -2.25 14.01 -8.49
C ARG A 158 -2.37 13.72 -6.99
N ALA A 159 -3.54 13.93 -6.38
CA ALA A 159 -3.73 13.66 -4.96
C ALA A 159 -3.56 12.17 -4.62
N LEU A 160 -4.17 11.28 -5.40
CA LEU A 160 -4.03 9.82 -5.25
C LEU A 160 -2.58 9.37 -5.40
N PHE A 161 -1.87 9.87 -6.41
CA PHE A 161 -0.48 9.52 -6.65
C PHE A 161 0.46 10.04 -5.57
N LEU A 162 0.23 11.23 -5.03
CA LEU A 162 0.97 11.72 -3.87
C LEU A 162 0.74 10.84 -2.63
N LEU A 163 -0.46 10.29 -2.46
CA LEU A 163 -0.77 9.39 -1.36
C LEU A 163 0.03 8.08 -1.46
N VAL A 164 -0.10 7.35 -2.59
CA VAL A 164 0.55 6.03 -2.78
C VAL A 164 2.07 6.12 -2.92
N THR A 165 2.58 7.30 -3.25
CA THR A 165 4.03 7.55 -3.29
C THR A 165 4.59 8.15 -2.01
N TYR A 166 3.80 8.15 -0.91
CA TYR A 166 4.22 8.59 0.41
C TYR A 166 4.71 10.04 0.48
N ALA A 167 4.07 10.94 -0.28
CA ALA A 167 4.34 12.37 -0.16
C ALA A 167 4.09 12.87 1.28
N PRO A 168 4.83 13.90 1.73
CA PRO A 168 4.57 14.55 3.02
C PRO A 168 3.11 15.01 3.12
N VAL A 169 2.51 14.87 4.30
CA VAL A 169 1.09 15.18 4.54
C VAL A 169 0.71 16.60 4.10
N PRO A 170 1.52 17.65 4.34
CA PRO A 170 1.19 19.00 3.83
C PRO A 170 1.06 19.08 2.31
N ARG A 171 1.86 18.29 1.57
CA ARG A 171 1.82 18.24 0.10
C ARG A 171 0.57 17.51 -0.40
N PHE A 172 0.21 16.42 0.26
CA PHE A 172 -1.04 15.70 -0.02
C PHE A 172 -2.27 16.57 0.30
N LEU A 173 -2.28 17.26 1.44
CA LEU A 173 -3.40 18.11 1.88
C LEU A 173 -3.78 19.15 0.82
N ASP A 174 -2.80 19.92 0.32
CA ASP A 174 -3.04 20.91 -0.73
C ASP A 174 -3.60 20.26 -2.01
N ALA A 175 -3.08 19.09 -2.39
CA ALA A 175 -3.56 18.36 -3.56
C ALA A 175 -5.00 17.87 -3.40
N ALA A 176 -5.31 17.23 -2.28
CA ALA A 176 -6.61 16.65 -1.99
C ALA A 176 -7.70 17.72 -1.85
N GLN A 177 -7.37 18.86 -1.22
CA GLN A 177 -8.29 19.99 -1.13
C GLN A 177 -8.67 20.52 -2.52
N ARG A 178 -7.69 20.76 -3.41
CA ARG A 178 -7.97 21.20 -4.79
C ARG A 178 -8.75 20.17 -5.60
N ALA A 179 -8.44 18.89 -5.42
CA ALA A 179 -9.17 17.81 -6.07
C ALA A 179 -10.65 17.79 -5.66
N LEU A 180 -10.95 17.90 -4.37
CA LEU A 180 -12.32 17.89 -3.86
C LEU A 180 -13.08 19.19 -4.12
N GLU A 181 -12.39 20.32 -4.22
CA GLU A 181 -12.97 21.57 -4.72
C GLU A 181 -13.43 21.44 -6.18
N ALA A 182 -12.67 20.71 -7.01
CA ALA A 182 -13.00 20.48 -8.42
C ALA A 182 -14.00 19.33 -8.62
N ASN A 183 -13.94 18.28 -7.79
CA ASN A 183 -14.81 17.12 -7.82
C ASN A 183 -15.10 16.62 -6.39
N PRO A 184 -16.21 17.05 -5.77
CA PRO A 184 -16.53 16.70 -4.37
C PRO A 184 -17.07 15.27 -4.20
N ALA A 185 -17.24 14.50 -5.28
CA ALA A 185 -17.83 13.16 -5.24
C ALA A 185 -16.81 12.03 -5.03
N ASP A 186 -15.51 12.34 -4.94
CA ASP A 186 -14.48 11.32 -4.72
C ASP A 186 -14.49 10.88 -3.24
N GLU A 187 -15.17 9.77 -2.98
CA GLU A 187 -15.36 9.21 -1.62
C GLU A 187 -14.01 8.92 -0.95
N PHE A 188 -13.12 8.25 -1.67
CA PHE A 188 -11.82 7.86 -1.14
C PHE A 188 -10.96 9.07 -0.74
N LEU A 189 -10.80 10.05 -1.62
CA LEU A 189 -10.05 11.28 -1.31
C LEU A 189 -10.71 12.06 -0.17
N THR A 190 -12.03 11.97 -0.06
CA THR A 190 -12.78 12.60 1.03
C THR A 190 -12.39 12.01 2.39
N HIS A 191 -12.29 10.69 2.54
CA HIS A 191 -11.79 10.08 3.78
C HIS A 191 -10.29 10.32 4.00
N ALA A 192 -9.47 10.19 2.95
CA ALA A 192 -8.03 10.41 3.04
C ALA A 192 -7.69 11.85 3.49
N LEU A 193 -8.45 12.86 3.04
CA LEU A 193 -8.33 14.24 3.52
C LEU A 193 -8.65 14.36 5.03
N ALA A 194 -9.64 13.64 5.54
CA ALA A 194 -9.98 13.63 6.96
C ALA A 194 -8.82 13.07 7.82
N TYR A 195 -8.23 11.95 7.40
CA TYR A 195 -7.04 11.39 8.06
C TYR A 195 -5.86 12.37 8.02
N ALA A 196 -5.65 13.07 6.91
CA ALA A 196 -4.58 14.05 6.78
C ALA A 196 -4.77 15.27 7.71
N TYR A 197 -6.01 15.75 7.88
CA TYR A 197 -6.31 16.81 8.87
C TYR A 197 -6.03 16.34 10.30
N LEU A 198 -6.43 15.10 10.64
CA LEU A 198 -6.17 14.50 11.93
C LEU A 198 -4.67 14.36 12.21
N HIS A 199 -3.89 13.90 11.23
CA HIS A 199 -2.43 13.83 11.29
C HIS A 199 -1.79 15.19 11.58
N GLU A 200 -2.24 16.25 10.90
CA GLU A 200 -1.74 17.61 11.12
C GLU A 200 -2.36 18.31 12.36
N TYR A 201 -3.19 17.61 13.14
CA TYR A 201 -3.93 18.16 14.28
C TYR A 201 -4.79 19.38 13.92
N ARG A 202 -5.27 19.45 12.68
CA ARG A 202 -6.25 20.41 12.17
C ARG A 202 -7.66 19.95 12.51
N LEU A 203 -7.95 19.83 13.81
CA LEU A 203 -9.14 19.12 14.31
C LEU A 203 -10.45 19.79 13.91
N ASP A 204 -10.49 21.12 13.85
CA ASP A 204 -11.69 21.86 13.42
C ASP A 204 -12.00 21.62 11.93
N ASP A 205 -10.95 21.60 11.09
CA ASP A 205 -11.08 21.28 9.66
C ASP A 205 -11.54 19.82 9.49
N ALA A 206 -10.98 18.89 10.27
CA ALA A 206 -11.40 17.49 10.27
C ALA A 206 -12.87 17.34 10.66
N GLU A 207 -13.32 17.98 11.76
CA GLU A 207 -14.71 17.91 12.20
C GLU A 207 -15.67 18.51 11.16
N GLN A 208 -15.37 19.71 10.66
CA GLN A 208 -16.22 20.34 9.65
C GLN A 208 -16.34 19.48 8.39
N HIS A 209 -15.23 18.91 7.94
CA HIS A 209 -15.18 18.03 6.77
C HIS A 209 -15.99 16.75 6.99
N LEU A 210 -15.77 16.03 8.10
CA LEU A 210 -16.50 14.80 8.45
C LEU A 210 -18.00 15.02 8.63
N LEU A 211 -18.41 16.16 9.20
CA LEU A 211 -19.83 16.55 9.25
C LEU A 211 -20.39 16.88 7.87
N GLY A 212 -19.56 17.34 6.93
CA GLY A 212 -19.92 17.49 5.52
C GLY A 212 -20.23 16.14 4.88
N ILE A 213 -19.37 15.15 5.08
CA ILE A 213 -19.57 13.76 4.61
C ILE A 213 -20.91 13.22 5.11
N LEU A 214 -21.15 13.27 6.42
CA LEU A 214 -22.37 12.71 7.03
C LEU A 214 -23.66 13.46 6.64
N ARG A 215 -23.56 14.70 6.15
CA ARG A 215 -24.71 15.41 5.56
C ARG A 215 -25.01 14.94 4.14
N ALA A 216 -23.98 14.58 3.37
CA ALA A 216 -24.12 14.06 2.01
C ALA A 216 -24.54 12.58 2.04
N ASP A 217 -23.89 11.78 2.89
CA ASP A 217 -24.18 10.38 3.14
C ASP A 217 -24.22 10.07 4.65
N PRO A 218 -25.43 10.03 5.25
CA PRO A 218 -25.61 9.65 6.65
C PRO A 218 -25.27 8.18 6.97
N THR A 219 -25.06 7.34 5.95
CA THR A 219 -24.75 5.91 6.08
C THR A 219 -23.27 5.58 5.95
N ASP A 220 -22.42 6.60 5.76
CA ASP A 220 -20.97 6.45 5.72
C ASP A 220 -20.46 5.71 6.97
N GLU A 221 -19.69 4.64 6.75
CA GLU A 221 -19.22 3.75 7.81
C GLU A 221 -17.94 4.26 8.52
N ILE A 222 -17.17 5.12 7.86
CA ILE A 222 -15.84 5.57 8.31
C ILE A 222 -15.96 6.89 9.09
N ALA A 223 -16.73 7.84 8.56
CA ALA A 223 -16.86 9.19 9.09
C ALA A 223 -17.32 9.27 10.56
N PRO A 224 -18.26 8.43 11.06
CA PRO A 224 -18.64 8.45 12.47
C PRO A 224 -17.48 8.10 13.41
N SER A 225 -16.65 7.12 13.02
CA SER A 225 -15.50 6.67 13.80
C SER A 225 -14.42 7.75 13.86
N LEU A 226 -14.11 8.37 12.72
CA LEU A 226 -13.18 9.49 12.66
C LEU A 226 -13.69 10.70 13.43
N LEU A 227 -14.98 11.03 13.34
CA LEU A 227 -15.57 12.15 14.06
C LEU A 227 -15.51 11.95 15.58
N LYS A 228 -15.76 10.71 16.04
CA LYS A 228 -15.58 10.35 17.45
C LYS A 228 -14.12 10.58 17.89
N MET A 229 -13.16 10.14 17.08
CA MET A 229 -11.73 10.33 17.35
C MET A 229 -11.36 11.82 17.42
N THR A 230 -11.76 12.62 16.42
CA THR A 230 -11.55 14.09 16.39
C THR A 230 -12.05 14.76 17.67
N ARG A 231 -13.29 14.46 18.07
CA ARG A 231 -13.91 15.06 19.26
C ARG A 231 -13.28 14.63 20.57
N THR A 232 -12.84 13.37 20.66
CA THR A 232 -12.11 12.89 21.83
C THR A 232 -10.80 13.66 22.00
N VAL A 233 -10.05 13.87 20.91
CA VAL A 233 -8.80 14.62 20.95
C VAL A 233 -9.04 16.10 21.26
N GLN A 234 -10.04 16.75 20.64
CA GLN A 234 -10.43 18.13 20.95
C GLN A 234 -10.74 18.28 22.45
N ALA A 235 -11.54 17.38 23.02
CA ALA A 235 -11.92 17.44 24.43
C ALA A 235 -10.72 17.28 25.39
N GLN A 236 -9.72 16.46 25.04
CA GLN A 236 -8.50 16.30 25.84
C GLN A 236 -7.63 17.57 25.79
N LEU A 237 -7.51 18.22 24.63
CA LEU A 237 -6.78 19.47 24.46
C LEU A 237 -7.46 20.64 25.19
N GLU A 238 -8.79 20.75 25.11
CA GLU A 238 -9.59 21.79 25.77
C GLU A 238 -9.48 21.74 27.30
N LYS A 239 -9.44 20.53 27.87
CA LYS A 239 -9.27 20.33 29.32
C LYS A 239 -7.82 20.55 29.79
N HIS A 240 -6.89 20.81 28.87
CA HIS A 240 -5.46 20.87 29.12
C HIS A 240 -4.91 19.59 29.77
N GLU A 241 -5.54 18.44 29.50
CA GLU A 241 -5.08 17.14 29.97
C GLU A 241 -3.82 16.70 29.22
N VAL A 242 -3.68 17.14 27.96
CA VAL A 242 -2.55 16.82 27.06
C VAL A 242 -2.22 18.02 26.17
N THR A 243 -1.03 18.00 25.56
CA THR A 243 -0.62 18.96 24.51
C THR A 243 -0.60 18.28 23.14
N VAL A 244 -0.66 19.06 22.05
CA VAL A 244 -0.47 18.51 20.69
C VAL A 244 0.87 17.81 20.55
N GLU A 245 1.92 18.33 21.19
CA GLU A 245 3.24 17.70 21.18
C GLU A 245 3.23 16.34 21.87
N LEU A 246 2.52 16.20 23.00
CA LEU A 246 2.37 14.91 23.68
C LEU A 246 1.58 13.90 22.82
N LEU A 247 0.52 14.36 22.14
CA LEU A 247 -0.25 13.50 21.23
C LEU A 247 0.59 13.04 20.03
N ARG A 248 1.41 13.92 19.45
CA ARG A 248 2.39 13.58 18.40
C ARG A 248 3.41 12.56 18.88
N GLN A 249 3.86 12.71 20.12
CA GLN A 249 4.75 11.73 20.74
C GLN A 249 4.07 10.37 20.92
N GLN A 250 2.78 10.32 21.25
CA GLN A 250 2.00 9.08 21.31
C GLN A 250 1.76 8.46 19.93
N GLY A 251 1.56 9.29 18.90
CA GLY A 251 1.61 8.86 17.51
C GLY A 251 0.34 8.20 16.97
N LEU A 252 -0.80 8.33 17.66
CA LEU A 252 -2.05 7.65 17.25
C LEU A 252 -2.55 8.12 15.88
N MET A 253 -2.42 9.42 15.57
CA MET A 253 -2.85 9.95 14.28
C MET A 253 -1.88 9.57 13.16
N GLU A 254 -0.59 9.53 13.50
CA GLU A 254 0.51 9.09 12.65
C GLU A 254 0.35 7.61 12.25
N LEU A 255 -0.02 6.76 13.20
CA LEU A 255 -0.38 5.36 13.00
C LEU A 255 -1.58 5.20 12.06
N ALA A 256 -2.68 5.89 12.34
CA ALA A 256 -3.89 5.81 11.53
C ALA A 256 -3.64 6.25 10.07
N TRP A 257 -2.90 7.34 9.88
CA TRP A 257 -2.48 7.82 8.57
C TRP A 257 -1.52 6.85 7.87
N GLY A 258 -0.54 6.31 8.61
CA GLY A 258 0.41 5.31 8.11
C GLY A 258 -0.28 4.05 7.62
N HIS A 259 -1.20 3.49 8.41
CA HIS A 259 -1.97 2.29 8.07
C HIS A 259 -2.84 2.50 6.83
N MET A 260 -3.59 3.60 6.77
CA MET A 260 -4.41 3.92 5.60
C MET A 260 -3.56 4.06 4.33
N ARG A 261 -2.41 4.74 4.39
CA ARG A 261 -1.48 4.81 3.25
C ARG A 261 -0.91 3.45 2.84
N ALA A 262 -0.48 2.65 3.82
CA ALA A 262 0.12 1.34 3.56
C ALA A 262 -0.88 0.39 2.90
N LYS A 263 -2.15 0.42 3.32
CA LYS A 263 -3.23 -0.34 2.69
C LYS A 263 -3.38 0.02 1.22
N GLU A 264 -3.39 1.30 0.90
CA GLU A 264 -3.57 1.79 -0.47
C GLU A 264 -2.33 1.57 -1.34
N ALA A 265 -1.15 1.60 -0.74
CA ALA A 265 0.11 1.29 -1.41
C ALA A 265 0.39 -0.22 -1.51
N GLY A 266 -0.37 -1.09 -0.83
CA GLY A 266 -0.08 -2.53 -0.75
C GLY A 266 1.28 -2.82 -0.09
N THR A 267 1.57 -2.09 0.97
CA THR A 267 2.82 -2.18 1.75
C THR A 267 2.54 -2.39 3.23
N THR A 268 1.38 -2.97 3.56
CA THR A 268 1.02 -3.33 4.94
C THR A 268 1.93 -4.41 5.49
N LEU A 269 1.84 -4.66 6.80
CA LEU A 269 2.51 -5.80 7.43
C LEU A 269 2.01 -7.13 6.82
N ALA A 270 0.69 -7.29 6.62
CA ALA A 270 0.14 -8.46 5.94
C ALA A 270 0.73 -8.68 4.53
N ASP A 271 0.92 -7.61 3.75
CA ASP A 271 1.54 -7.69 2.42
C ASP A 271 3.00 -8.15 2.52
N ALA A 272 3.75 -7.64 3.49
CA ALA A 272 5.14 -8.03 3.72
C ALA A 272 5.27 -9.51 4.13
N LEU A 273 4.39 -9.98 5.02
CA LEU A 273 4.38 -11.38 5.48
C LEU A 273 4.00 -12.33 4.33
N ALA A 274 3.01 -11.98 3.53
CA ALA A 274 2.64 -12.75 2.34
C ALA A 274 3.79 -12.80 1.31
N ALA A 275 4.48 -11.69 1.08
CA ALA A 275 5.65 -11.65 0.21
C ALA A 275 6.81 -12.52 0.72
N LEU A 276 6.93 -12.74 2.03
CA LEU A 276 7.97 -13.58 2.62
C LEU A 276 7.73 -15.08 2.47
N ASP A 277 6.49 -15.55 2.38
CA ASP A 277 6.17 -17.00 2.43
C ASP A 277 7.00 -17.86 1.47
N ASP A 278 7.14 -17.38 0.24
CA ASP A 278 7.89 -18.05 -0.83
C ASP A 278 9.42 -17.81 -0.75
N LEU A 279 9.85 -16.81 0.02
CA LEU A 279 11.25 -16.40 0.15
C LEU A 279 11.94 -16.97 1.40
N LEU A 280 11.18 -17.43 2.40
CA LEU A 280 11.74 -17.94 3.65
C LEU A 280 12.77 -19.07 3.40
N PRO A 281 14.01 -18.93 3.91
CA PRO A 281 14.99 -20.02 3.88
C PRO A 281 14.46 -21.27 4.60
N ASP A 282 14.77 -22.47 4.09
CA ASP A 282 14.27 -23.74 4.65
C ASP A 282 14.54 -23.90 6.14
N ALA A 283 15.72 -23.46 6.60
CA ALA A 283 16.08 -23.51 8.01
C ALA A 283 15.20 -22.60 8.88
N LEU A 284 14.90 -21.38 8.40
CA LEU A 284 14.01 -20.45 9.08
C LEU A 284 12.58 -21.00 9.11
N ARG A 285 12.07 -21.45 7.96
CA ARG A 285 10.74 -22.08 7.85
C ARG A 285 10.58 -23.27 8.81
N ALA A 286 11.61 -24.08 8.97
CA ALA A 286 11.60 -25.21 9.90
C ALA A 286 11.63 -24.81 11.39
N ALA A 287 12.15 -23.62 11.70
CA ALA A 287 12.22 -23.08 13.05
C ALA A 287 10.96 -22.29 13.45
N LEU A 288 10.17 -21.84 12.48
CA LEU A 288 8.90 -21.15 12.72
C LEU A 288 7.83 -22.13 13.19
N HIS A 289 7.01 -21.68 14.15
CA HIS A 289 5.88 -22.45 14.62
C HIS A 289 4.70 -22.34 13.65
N PRO A 290 3.74 -23.29 13.69
CA PRO A 290 2.48 -23.13 12.98
C PRO A 290 1.76 -21.83 13.40
N PRO A 291 0.93 -21.26 12.50
CA PRO A 291 0.13 -20.10 12.84
C PRO A 291 -0.82 -20.36 14.01
N ALA A 292 -1.09 -19.34 14.81
CA ALA A 292 -2.10 -19.39 15.86
C ALA A 292 -3.51 -19.50 15.25
N ASP A 293 -4.45 -20.08 15.99
CA ASP A 293 -5.85 -19.99 15.60
C ASP A 293 -6.35 -18.54 15.66
N ARG A 294 -7.42 -18.23 14.91
CA ARG A 294 -7.96 -16.86 14.78
C ARG A 294 -8.22 -16.20 16.14
N ARG A 295 -8.67 -16.96 17.14
CA ARG A 295 -9.02 -16.41 18.44
C ARG A 295 -7.75 -16.10 19.23
N THR A 296 -6.80 -17.03 19.29
CA THR A 296 -5.50 -16.82 19.93
C THR A 296 -4.73 -15.65 19.32
N ALA A 297 -4.70 -15.54 17.99
CA ALA A 297 -4.06 -14.42 17.30
C ALA A 297 -4.72 -13.08 17.65
N ALA A 298 -6.05 -13.01 17.62
CA ALA A 298 -6.80 -11.78 17.93
C ALA A 298 -6.73 -11.37 19.40
N GLU A 299 -6.56 -12.33 20.32
CA GLU A 299 -6.40 -12.11 21.76
C GLU A 299 -4.93 -11.87 22.16
N SER A 300 -3.98 -12.01 21.22
CA SER A 300 -2.55 -11.81 21.50
C SER A 300 -2.29 -10.35 21.89
N HIS A 301 -1.53 -10.17 22.98
CA HIS A 301 -1.01 -8.86 23.37
C HIS A 301 0.24 -8.46 22.55
N GLY A 302 0.74 -9.36 21.69
CA GLY A 302 1.74 -9.05 20.67
C GLY A 302 1.09 -8.58 19.37
N SER A 303 1.78 -8.74 18.24
CA SER A 303 1.18 -8.45 16.92
C SER A 303 0.22 -9.58 16.49
N PRO A 304 -1.10 -9.30 16.32
CA PRO A 304 -2.07 -10.31 15.88
C PRO A 304 -1.78 -10.85 14.48
N GLU A 305 -1.30 -9.98 13.58
CA GLU A 305 -0.96 -10.33 12.20
C GLU A 305 0.23 -11.29 12.14
N VAL A 306 1.27 -11.05 12.95
CA VAL A 306 2.42 -11.95 13.05
C VAL A 306 1.99 -13.30 13.65
N ALA A 307 1.21 -13.30 14.73
CA ALA A 307 0.74 -14.55 15.33
C ALA A 307 -0.16 -15.38 14.40
N ALA A 308 -0.97 -14.71 13.56
CA ALA A 308 -1.80 -15.34 12.54
C ALA A 308 -1.00 -15.88 11.35
N TRP A 309 0.25 -15.43 11.17
CA TRP A 309 1.19 -15.92 10.17
C TRP A 309 2.05 -17.06 10.71
N HIS A 310 2.78 -16.83 11.81
CA HIS A 310 3.56 -17.81 12.54
C HIS A 310 3.56 -17.48 14.04
N ASP A 311 3.10 -18.40 14.88
CA ASP A 311 3.00 -18.20 16.33
C ASP A 311 4.34 -18.44 17.05
N GLY A 312 5.31 -17.60 16.70
CA GLY A 312 6.65 -17.63 17.25
C GLY A 312 7.63 -18.50 16.48
N GLN A 313 8.82 -18.60 17.07
CA GLN A 313 9.98 -19.24 16.48
C GLN A 313 10.78 -19.95 17.58
N GLN A 314 11.43 -21.06 17.24
CA GLN A 314 12.26 -21.81 18.18
C GLN A 314 13.36 -20.93 18.80
N ALA A 315 13.50 -21.00 20.13
CA ALA A 315 14.55 -20.30 20.87
C ALA A 315 15.96 -20.64 20.37
N GLY A 316 16.83 -19.64 20.34
CA GLY A 316 18.22 -19.72 19.86
C GLY A 316 18.38 -19.66 18.34
N THR A 317 17.30 -19.42 17.59
CA THR A 317 17.32 -19.45 16.11
C THR A 317 17.18 -18.08 15.45
N GLY A 318 17.24 -16.97 16.20
CA GLY A 318 17.08 -15.61 15.65
C GLY A 318 18.06 -15.24 14.52
N ALA A 319 19.26 -15.82 14.51
CA ALA A 319 20.24 -15.64 13.44
C ALA A 319 19.80 -16.17 12.07
N LEU A 320 18.72 -16.95 12.00
CA LEU A 320 18.16 -17.43 10.73
C LEU A 320 17.51 -16.31 9.89
N TRP A 321 17.25 -15.14 10.47
CA TRP A 321 16.75 -13.96 9.76
C TRP A 321 17.83 -13.20 8.97
N GLY A 322 19.10 -13.56 9.09
CA GLY A 322 20.21 -12.91 8.40
C GLY A 322 21.41 -12.61 9.30
N GLU A 323 22.55 -12.26 8.68
CA GLU A 323 23.77 -11.93 9.42
C GLU A 323 23.56 -10.73 10.36
N GLY A 324 24.03 -10.86 11.61
CA GLY A 324 23.92 -9.81 12.61
C GLY A 324 22.56 -9.71 13.30
N ASN A 325 21.56 -10.48 12.86
CA ASN A 325 20.28 -10.57 13.54
C ASN A 325 20.35 -11.63 14.67
N THR A 326 19.83 -11.29 15.83
CA THR A 326 19.70 -12.22 16.98
C THR A 326 18.25 -12.42 17.38
N PHE A 327 17.33 -11.67 16.80
CA PHE A 327 15.93 -11.65 17.19
C PHE A 327 15.13 -12.76 16.51
N ARG A 328 14.24 -13.40 17.27
CA ARG A 328 13.29 -14.39 16.81
C ARG A 328 11.86 -13.96 17.14
N LEU A 329 10.88 -14.50 16.42
CA LEU A 329 9.48 -14.23 16.71
C LEU A 329 9.08 -14.76 18.10
N LEU A 330 8.39 -13.93 18.88
CA LEU A 330 7.71 -14.35 20.09
C LEU A 330 6.37 -14.99 19.74
N SER A 331 6.03 -16.09 20.42
CA SER A 331 4.66 -16.64 20.38
C SER A 331 3.71 -15.85 21.28
N ALA A 332 2.41 -15.91 20.99
CA ALA A 332 1.36 -15.32 21.83
C ALA A 332 1.42 -15.83 23.28
N ALA A 333 1.80 -17.11 23.48
CA ALA A 333 1.99 -17.70 24.80
C ALA A 333 3.18 -17.09 25.55
N GLU A 334 4.28 -16.79 24.86
CA GLU A 334 5.45 -16.15 25.47
C GLU A 334 5.15 -14.69 25.84
N VAL A 335 4.44 -13.97 24.98
CA VAL A 335 4.01 -12.59 25.28
C VAL A 335 3.11 -12.58 26.52
N ALA A 336 2.09 -13.44 26.58
CA ALA A 336 1.20 -13.53 27.74
C ALA A 336 1.96 -13.91 29.03
N ALA A 337 2.91 -14.85 28.95
CA ALA A 337 3.73 -15.23 30.08
C ALA A 337 4.63 -14.08 30.57
N MET A 338 5.09 -13.21 29.66
CA MET A 338 5.88 -12.04 30.00
C MET A 338 5.02 -10.96 30.66
N ASP A 339 3.84 -10.68 30.12
CA ASP A 339 2.90 -9.73 30.71
C ASP A 339 2.51 -10.15 32.13
N ASP A 340 2.17 -11.43 32.32
CA ASP A 340 1.90 -12.03 33.63
C ASP A 340 3.10 -11.89 34.59
N ALA A 341 4.33 -11.89 34.09
CA ALA A 341 5.53 -11.71 34.89
C ALA A 341 5.75 -10.25 35.28
N ILE A 342 5.54 -9.31 34.35
CA ILE A 342 5.64 -7.87 34.58
C ILE A 342 4.58 -7.43 35.59
N GLU A 343 3.33 -7.86 35.44
CA GLU A 343 2.25 -7.53 36.37
C GLU A 343 2.52 -8.04 37.79
N ARG A 344 3.15 -9.22 37.90
CA ARG A 344 3.44 -9.85 39.19
C ARG A 344 4.59 -9.19 39.94
N ASP A 345 5.62 -8.73 39.23
CA ASP A 345 6.81 -8.12 39.82
C ASP A 345 7.36 -6.95 38.98
N PRO A 346 6.67 -5.79 38.97
CA PRO A 346 7.07 -4.65 38.13
C PRO A 346 8.50 -4.15 38.45
N GLU A 347 8.95 -4.28 39.69
CA GLU A 347 10.30 -3.84 40.11
C GLU A 347 11.41 -4.66 39.47
N ALA A 348 11.14 -5.92 39.08
CA ALA A 348 12.07 -6.75 38.32
C ALA A 348 12.13 -6.39 36.82
N PHE A 349 11.18 -5.58 36.36
CA PHE A 349 10.98 -5.19 34.97
C PHE A 349 10.93 -3.66 34.80
N PRO A 350 11.93 -2.90 35.32
CA PRO A 350 11.90 -1.44 35.33
C PRO A 350 11.87 -0.80 33.93
N GLN A 351 12.28 -1.54 32.90
CA GLN A 351 12.19 -1.12 31.50
C GLN A 351 10.76 -1.16 30.91
N TRP A 352 9.80 -1.73 31.64
CA TRP A 352 8.41 -1.93 31.22
C TRP A 352 7.42 -1.08 32.02
N ASP A 353 7.86 0.09 32.50
CA ASP A 353 7.08 0.98 33.38
C ASP A 353 5.59 1.04 32.99
N ALA A 354 4.76 0.60 33.94
CA ALA A 354 3.34 0.28 33.72
C ALA A 354 2.46 1.53 33.48
N ASP A 355 2.98 2.73 33.74
CA ASP A 355 2.17 3.94 33.89
C ASP A 355 1.89 4.73 32.58
N GLY A 356 2.23 4.23 31.38
CA GLY A 356 1.68 4.90 30.18
C GLY A 356 2.28 4.67 28.80
N SER A 357 3.13 3.68 28.56
CA SER A 357 3.61 3.41 27.20
C SER A 357 2.86 2.23 26.57
N TYR A 358 2.04 2.52 25.55
CA TYR A 358 1.51 1.48 24.67
C TYR A 358 2.68 0.86 23.90
N TYR A 359 2.78 -0.47 23.91
CA TYR A 359 3.72 -1.21 23.08
C TYR A 359 3.11 -2.54 22.66
N LEU A 360 3.56 -3.06 21.52
CA LEU A 360 3.31 -4.45 21.11
C LEU A 360 4.63 -5.20 21.02
N GLN A 361 4.71 -6.37 21.65
CA GLN A 361 5.90 -7.22 21.56
C GLN A 361 5.86 -8.05 20.28
N VAL A 362 6.97 -8.09 19.55
CA VAL A 362 7.04 -8.79 18.27
C VAL A 362 8.18 -9.81 18.24
N LEU A 363 9.41 -9.42 18.65
CA LEU A 363 10.57 -10.31 18.63
C LEU A 363 11.40 -10.25 19.92
N THR A 364 12.22 -11.27 20.17
CA THR A 364 13.19 -11.33 21.29
C THR A 364 14.54 -11.92 20.84
N ASP A 365 15.64 -11.52 21.47
CA ASP A 365 16.99 -12.05 21.20
C ASP A 365 17.41 -13.22 22.11
N ASP A 366 16.50 -13.74 22.94
CA ASP A 366 16.73 -14.79 23.95
C ASP A 366 17.75 -14.44 25.05
N VAL A 367 18.35 -13.25 25.03
CA VAL A 367 19.27 -12.76 26.08
C VAL A 367 18.71 -11.59 26.89
N GLY A 368 17.49 -11.16 26.56
CA GLY A 368 16.70 -10.22 27.36
C GLY A 368 16.38 -8.89 26.68
N SER A 369 16.66 -8.75 25.37
CA SER A 369 16.20 -7.62 24.57
C SER A 369 14.95 -8.00 23.76
N TYR A 370 14.18 -6.97 23.40
CA TYR A 370 12.91 -7.14 22.69
C TYR A 370 12.81 -6.14 21.54
N LEU A 371 12.22 -6.57 20.43
CA LEU A 371 11.71 -5.66 19.42
C LEU A 371 10.23 -5.43 19.70
N ILE A 372 9.90 -4.16 19.95
CA ILE A 372 8.56 -3.70 20.27
C ILE A 372 8.10 -2.63 19.28
N GLU A 373 6.84 -2.69 18.89
CA GLU A 373 6.19 -1.55 18.27
C GLU A 373 5.89 -0.52 19.36
N GLY A 374 6.46 0.66 19.22
CA GLY A 374 6.31 1.75 20.17
C GLY A 374 5.45 2.90 19.61
N PRO A 375 5.64 4.12 20.14
CA PRO A 375 4.88 5.27 19.68
C PRO A 375 5.07 5.53 18.18
N ARG A 376 4.01 6.05 17.54
CA ARG A 376 3.96 6.29 16.08
C ARG A 376 4.11 5.04 15.21
N GLY A 377 4.08 3.84 15.81
CA GLY A 377 4.25 2.56 15.12
C GLY A 377 5.67 2.17 14.82
N ALA A 378 6.66 2.94 15.29
CA ALA A 378 8.06 2.65 15.05
C ALA A 378 8.51 1.41 15.82
N LEU A 379 9.41 0.63 15.23
CA LEU A 379 9.96 -0.57 15.82
C LEU A 379 11.20 -0.21 16.62
N TYR A 380 11.16 -0.44 17.93
CA TYR A 380 12.25 -0.17 18.86
C TYR A 380 12.86 -1.47 19.37
N ARG A 381 14.19 -1.49 19.48
CA ARG A 381 14.89 -2.42 20.35
C ARG A 381 14.88 -1.88 21.77
N ARG A 382 14.13 -2.52 22.64
CA ARG A 382 14.13 -2.27 24.08
C ARG A 382 15.17 -3.14 24.78
N SER A 383 15.99 -2.49 25.59
CA SER A 383 17.03 -3.12 26.42
C SER A 383 17.13 -2.39 27.77
N ALA A 384 17.96 -2.91 28.69
CA ALA A 384 18.23 -2.24 29.96
C ALA A 384 18.86 -0.84 29.79
N ASP A 385 19.54 -0.59 28.66
CA ASP A 385 20.21 0.68 28.35
C ASP A 385 19.27 1.70 27.68
N GLY A 386 18.00 1.32 27.45
CA GLY A 386 16.98 2.14 26.81
C GLY A 386 16.54 1.63 25.44
N ASP A 387 15.61 2.38 24.83
CA ASP A 387 15.00 2.08 23.54
C ASP A 387 15.81 2.71 22.39
N VAL A 388 16.06 1.93 21.34
CA VAL A 388 16.71 2.38 20.11
C VAL A 388 15.80 2.05 18.94
N GLU A 389 15.45 3.04 18.12
CA GLU A 389 14.66 2.81 16.91
C GLU A 389 15.46 1.96 15.90
N ILE A 390 14.85 0.89 15.41
CA ILE A 390 15.45 -0.07 14.46
C ILE A 390 14.81 0.04 13.08
N ALA A 391 13.50 0.33 13.02
CA ALA A 391 12.80 0.55 11.77
C ALA A 391 11.62 1.52 11.96
N PRO A 392 11.17 2.21 10.89
CA PRO A 392 10.01 3.11 10.96
C PRO A 392 8.69 2.40 11.29
N SER A 393 8.60 1.10 11.03
CA SER A 393 7.49 0.25 11.44
C SER A 393 7.85 -1.24 11.49
N VAL A 394 6.97 -2.06 12.07
CA VAL A 394 7.07 -3.52 11.99
C VAL A 394 7.00 -3.99 10.53
N ALA A 395 6.11 -3.40 9.72
CA ALA A 395 6.00 -3.71 8.29
C ALA A 395 7.30 -3.42 7.54
N ASP A 396 7.94 -2.28 7.81
CA ASP A 396 9.22 -1.92 7.19
C ASP A 396 10.32 -2.91 7.54
N TRP A 397 10.36 -3.40 8.77
CA TRP A 397 11.33 -4.43 9.18
C TRP A 397 11.15 -5.73 8.40
N PHE A 398 9.91 -6.16 8.14
CA PHE A 398 9.63 -7.36 7.33
C PHE A 398 9.88 -7.12 5.84
N TRP A 399 9.57 -5.94 5.30
CA TRP A 399 9.93 -5.58 3.92
C TRP A 399 11.45 -5.57 3.70
N ASP A 400 12.24 -5.12 4.68
CA ASP A 400 13.70 -5.26 4.62
C ASP A 400 14.12 -6.74 4.52
N ARG A 401 13.41 -7.66 5.19
CA ARG A 401 13.68 -9.11 5.07
C ARG A 401 13.27 -9.67 3.71
N VAL A 402 12.17 -9.19 3.13
CA VAL A 402 11.80 -9.52 1.75
C VAL A 402 12.95 -9.18 0.81
N ALA A 403 13.50 -7.97 0.92
CA ALA A 403 14.62 -7.52 0.12
C ALA A 403 15.90 -8.35 0.38
N ASP A 404 16.25 -8.58 1.65
CA ASP A 404 17.44 -9.37 2.03
C ASP A 404 17.38 -10.82 1.52
N PHE A 405 16.18 -11.41 1.43
CA PHE A 405 15.97 -12.75 0.88
C PHE A 405 15.79 -12.76 -0.66
N GLY A 406 16.01 -11.61 -1.32
CA GLY A 406 16.00 -11.48 -2.78
C GLY A 406 14.63 -11.26 -3.41
N GLY A 407 13.62 -10.92 -2.59
CA GLY A 407 12.31 -10.50 -3.06
C GLY A 407 12.27 -9.07 -3.57
N ALA A 408 11.16 -8.73 -4.25
CA ALA A 408 10.91 -7.36 -4.69
C ALA A 408 10.35 -6.53 -3.54
N ASP A 409 11.03 -5.44 -3.18
CA ASP A 409 10.53 -4.48 -2.19
C ASP A 409 9.49 -3.55 -2.82
N ALA A 410 8.23 -3.73 -2.41
CA ALA A 410 7.10 -2.97 -2.94
C ALA A 410 7.10 -1.49 -2.51
N ARG A 411 7.88 -1.12 -1.49
CA ARG A 411 7.91 0.26 -0.99
C ARG A 411 8.56 1.21 -2.00
N PRO A 412 8.14 2.50 -2.01
CA PRO A 412 8.85 3.54 -2.75
C PRO A 412 10.33 3.58 -2.41
N ALA A 413 11.18 3.88 -3.39
CA ALA A 413 12.64 3.85 -3.25
C ALA A 413 13.20 4.57 -2.02
N ALA A 414 12.59 5.68 -1.60
CA ALA A 414 13.04 6.43 -0.43
C ALA A 414 12.70 5.81 0.92
N LEU A 415 11.77 4.85 0.96
CA LEU A 415 11.43 4.09 2.16
C LEU A 415 12.20 2.78 2.26
N ARG A 416 12.91 2.39 1.20
CA ARG A 416 13.75 1.20 1.21
C ARG A 416 15.00 1.48 2.04
N SER A 417 15.33 0.56 2.93
CA SER A 417 16.60 0.60 3.64
C SER A 417 17.76 0.56 2.63
N SER A 418 18.79 1.38 2.85
CA SER A 418 20.00 1.33 2.02
C SER A 418 20.84 0.12 2.45
N HIS A 419 20.68 -1.01 1.76
CA HIS A 419 21.44 -2.24 2.01
C HIS A 419 22.84 -2.20 1.39
#